data_AF-A0A6I5CJD2-F1
#
_entry.id   AF-A0A6I5CJD2-F1
#
_cell.length_a   1.000
_cell.length_b   1.000
_cell.length_c   1.000
_cell.angle_alpha   90.00
_cell.angle_beta   90.00
_cell.angle_gamma   90.00
#
_symmetry.space_group_name_H-M   'P 1'
#
loop_
_entity.id
_entity.type
_entity.pdbx_description
1 polymer ?
#
loop_
_entity_poly.entity_id
_entity_poly.type
_entity_poly.pdbx_seq_one_letter_code
_entity_poly.pdbx_strand_id
1 'polypeptide(L)'
;MPAPPVPPTPPVPLTALLAREDLALRLLAGPCGPGVVIHGAHTTEMADPYPYLLGGELLLTAGVHVPGPAEGGAPAGYFDAYVDRIVAAGGA
;
A
#
# COMPACT_ATOMS: atom_id res chain seq x y z
N MET A 1 -4.40 24.45 4.01
CA MET A 1 -5.31 23.28 4.08
C MET A 1 -5.28 22.75 5.51
N PRO A 2 -6.43 22.47 6.14
CA PRO A 2 -6.45 21.74 7.41
C PRO A 2 -5.88 20.33 7.21
N ALA A 3 -5.23 19.78 8.23
CA ALA A 3 -4.75 18.40 8.19
C ALA A 3 -5.96 17.45 8.09
N PRO A 4 -5.85 16.35 7.31
CA PRO A 4 -6.91 15.36 7.24
C PRO A 4 -7.18 14.76 8.63
N PRO A 5 -8.43 14.35 8.91
CA PRO A 5 -8.76 13.74 10.20
C PRO A 5 -7.94 12.47 10.42
N VAL A 6 -7.22 12.41 11.55
CA VAL A 6 -6.41 11.24 11.91
C VAL A 6 -7.36 10.14 12.39
N PRO A 7 -7.21 8.88 11.91
CA PRO A 7 -7.99 7.77 12.41
C PRO A 7 -7.86 7.62 13.94
N PRO A 8 -8.94 7.27 14.65
CA PRO A 8 -8.93 7.20 16.11
C PRO A 8 -8.04 6.08 16.67
N THR A 9 -7.70 5.09 15.83
CA THR A 9 -6.76 4.02 16.16
C THR A 9 -5.31 4.52 16.12
N PRO A 10 -4.50 4.23 17.15
CA PRO A 10 -3.08 4.55 17.14
C PRO A 10 -2.38 3.97 15.89
N PRO A 11 -1.49 4.73 15.24
CA PRO A 11 -0.76 4.22 14.10
C PRO A 11 0.21 3.11 14.51
N VAL A 12 0.45 2.18 13.58
CA VAL A 12 1.37 1.05 13.76
C VAL A 12 2.60 1.27 12.88
N PRO A 13 3.84 1.29 13.43
CA PRO A 13 5.04 1.36 12.60
C PRO A 13 5.14 0.17 11.64
N LEU A 14 5.57 0.39 10.40
CA LEU A 14 5.79 -0.71 9.44
C LEU A 14 6.76 -1.76 10.00
N THR A 15 7.79 -1.32 10.72
CA THR A 15 8.75 -2.22 11.39
C THR A 15 8.09 -3.14 12.41
N ALA A 16 7.03 -2.69 13.09
CA ALA A 16 6.29 -3.52 14.04
C ALA A 16 5.47 -4.60 13.32
N LEU A 17 4.92 -4.30 12.13
CA LEU A 17 4.25 -5.30 11.29
C LEU A 17 5.24 -6.32 10.73
N LEU A 18 6.40 -5.87 10.26
CA LEU A 18 7.46 -6.75 9.73
C LEU A 18 8.08 -7.64 10.82
N ALA A 19 8.09 -7.19 12.08
CA ALA A 19 8.58 -7.99 13.21
C ALA A 19 7.62 -9.10 13.64
N ARG A 20 6.39 -9.14 13.11
CA ARG A 20 5.41 -10.19 13.40
C ARG A 20 5.65 -11.41 12.53
N GLU A 21 6.33 -12.40 13.09
CA GLU A 21 6.62 -13.67 12.40
C GLU A 21 5.35 -14.41 11.95
N ASP A 22 4.25 -14.26 12.69
CA ASP A 22 2.96 -14.90 12.38
C ASP A 22 2.26 -14.33 11.13
N LEU A 23 2.66 -13.12 10.69
CA LEU A 23 2.15 -12.51 9.46
C LEU A 23 2.98 -12.89 8.22
N ALA A 24 4.17 -13.51 8.41
CA ALA A 24 5.07 -13.92 7.34
C ALA A 24 5.36 -12.81 6.30
N LEU A 25 5.45 -11.55 6.74
CA LEU A 25 5.67 -10.41 5.85
C LEU A 25 7.15 -10.24 5.51
N ARG A 26 7.42 -9.86 4.26
CA ARG A 26 8.75 -9.48 3.79
C ARG A 26 8.66 -8.21 2.95
N LEU A 27 9.42 -7.19 3.34
CA LEU A 27 9.54 -5.97 2.54
C LEU A 27 10.40 -6.26 1.30
N LEU A 28 9.85 -5.99 0.12
CA LEU A 28 10.57 -6.19 -1.15
C LEU A 28 11.21 -4.90 -1.67
N ALA A 29 10.59 -3.75 -1.39
CA ALA A 29 11.04 -2.43 -1.82
C ALA A 29 10.52 -1.34 -0.87
N GLY A 30 11.07 -0.14 -0.97
CA GLY A 30 10.63 1.02 -0.20
C GLY A 30 11.32 1.18 1.16
N PRO A 31 11.03 2.28 1.87
CA PRO A 31 11.64 2.58 3.16
C PRO A 31 11.07 1.72 4.30
N CYS A 32 11.90 1.37 5.27
CA CYS A 32 11.50 0.69 6.52
C CYS A 32 11.88 1.47 7.78
N GLY A 33 12.10 2.79 7.65
CA GLY A 33 12.50 3.63 8.77
C GLY A 33 11.37 3.83 9.79
N PRO A 34 11.69 4.32 11.01
CA PRO A 34 10.70 4.56 12.08
C PRO A 34 9.64 5.61 11.72
N GLY A 35 9.84 6.38 10.64
CA GLY A 35 8.86 7.34 10.13
C GLY A 35 7.76 6.72 9.26
N VAL A 36 7.85 5.45 8.87
CA VAL A 36 6.83 4.77 8.08
C VAL A 36 5.78 4.20 9.02
N VAL A 37 4.68 4.92 9.18
CA VAL A 37 3.58 4.58 10.08
C VAL A 37 2.30 4.28 9.30
N ILE A 38 1.62 3.22 9.70
CA ILE A 38 0.41 2.71 9.06
C ILE A 38 -0.80 3.10 9.93
N HIS A 39 -1.72 3.85 9.36
CA HIS A 39 -2.93 4.33 10.02
C HIS A 39 -4.15 3.43 9.81
N GLY A 40 -4.11 2.58 8.78
CA GLY A 40 -5.14 1.58 8.49
C GLY A 40 -4.66 0.62 7.40
N ALA A 41 -5.29 -0.56 7.32
CA ALA A 41 -5.03 -1.53 6.27
C ALA A 41 -6.32 -1.82 5.51
N HIS A 42 -6.25 -1.86 4.18
CA HIS A 42 -7.42 -2.07 3.33
C HIS A 42 -7.13 -3.13 2.27
N THR A 43 -7.97 -4.16 2.24
CA THR A 43 -7.97 -5.13 1.15
C THR A 43 -8.72 -4.55 -0.04
N THR A 44 -8.08 -4.47 -1.20
CA THR A 44 -8.71 -3.94 -2.41
C THR A 44 -8.12 -4.56 -3.66
N GLU A 45 -8.99 -4.80 -4.64
CA GLU A 45 -8.61 -5.18 -6.00
C GLU A 45 -9.05 -4.11 -7.00
N MET A 46 -9.23 -2.86 -6.55
CA MET A 46 -9.58 -1.76 -7.46
C MET A 46 -8.38 -1.45 -8.35
N ALA A 47 -8.65 -1.31 -9.66
CA ALA A 47 -7.64 -0.86 -10.61
C ALA A 47 -7.16 0.58 -10.33
N ASP A 48 -7.97 1.39 -9.62
CA ASP A 48 -7.61 2.72 -9.17
C ASP A 48 -8.20 3.01 -7.77
N PRO A 49 -7.44 2.80 -6.68
CA PRO A 49 -7.90 3.08 -5.32
C PRO A 49 -7.76 4.56 -4.92
N TYR A 50 -7.05 5.39 -5.69
CA TYR A 50 -6.68 6.77 -5.33
C TYR A 50 -7.84 7.64 -4.81
N PRO A 51 -9.05 7.65 -5.41
CA PRO A 51 -10.12 8.53 -4.95
C PRO A 51 -10.59 8.28 -3.51
N TYR A 52 -10.23 7.14 -2.92
CA TYR A 52 -10.68 6.71 -1.59
C TYR A 52 -9.57 6.76 -0.54
N LEU A 53 -8.33 7.05 -0.94
CA LEU A 53 -7.19 7.10 -0.04
C LEU A 53 -7.14 8.45 0.70
N LEU A 54 -6.90 8.38 2.00
CA LEU A 54 -6.75 9.52 2.91
C LEU A 54 -5.29 9.73 3.34
N GLY A 55 -4.41 8.77 3.04
CA GLY A 55 -2.98 8.79 3.35
C GLY A 55 -2.64 7.97 4.58
N GLY A 56 -1.49 7.29 4.52
CA GLY A 56 -1.00 6.42 5.59
C GLY A 56 -1.65 5.04 5.63
N GLU A 57 -2.43 4.65 4.62
CA GLU A 57 -2.97 3.31 4.51
C GLU A 57 -1.97 2.31 3.90
N LEU A 58 -2.02 1.06 4.39
CA LEU A 58 -1.42 -0.10 3.76
C LEU A 58 -2.48 -0.79 2.87
N LEU A 59 -2.19 -0.94 1.58
CA LEU A 59 -3.05 -1.67 0.66
C LEU A 59 -2.65 -3.14 0.55
N LEU A 60 -3.63 -4.03 0.68
CA LEU A 60 -3.47 -5.47 0.53
C LEU A 60 -4.23 -5.92 -0.72
N THR A 61 -3.52 -6.56 -1.65
CA THR A 61 -4.08 -7.10 -2.89
C THR A 61 -3.62 -8.55 -3.07
N ALA A 62 -4.51 -9.39 -3.59
CA ALA A 62 -4.20 -10.73 -4.07
C ALA A 62 -3.48 -10.72 -5.43
N GLY A 63 -3.35 -9.55 -6.06
CA GLY A 63 -2.67 -9.36 -7.34
C GLY A 63 -3.50 -9.78 -8.55
N VAL A 64 -4.83 -9.62 -8.51
CA VAL A 64 -5.70 -10.03 -9.65
C VAL A 64 -5.38 -9.27 -10.95
N HIS A 65 -4.77 -8.10 -10.83
CA HIS A 65 -4.30 -7.29 -11.97
C HIS A 65 -2.85 -7.56 -12.34
N VAL A 66 -2.19 -8.52 -11.69
CA VAL A 66 -0.84 -8.97 -12.03
C VAL A 66 -0.96 -10.17 -12.96
N PRO A 67 -0.85 -9.99 -14.27
CA PRO A 67 -0.96 -11.09 -15.22
C PRO A 67 0.13 -12.13 -14.97
N GLY A 68 -0.28 -13.39 -15.04
CA GLY A 68 0.62 -14.53 -14.87
C GLY A 68 1.66 -14.62 -16.00
N PRO A 69 2.69 -15.46 -15.82
CA PRO A 69 3.77 -15.61 -16.81
C PRO A 69 3.29 -16.01 -18.22
N ALA A 70 2.14 -16.68 -18.32
CA ALA A 70 1.54 -17.12 -19.57
C ALA A 70 0.69 -16.03 -20.27
N GLU A 71 0.36 -14.94 -19.58
CA GLU A 71 -0.60 -13.92 -20.02
C GLU A 71 0.07 -12.71 -20.69
N GLY A 72 1.38 -12.77 -20.93
CA GLY A 72 2.12 -11.75 -21.68
C GLY A 72 2.53 -10.51 -20.88
N GLY A 73 2.30 -10.50 -19.57
CA GLY A 73 2.65 -9.39 -18.68
C GLY A 73 1.66 -8.22 -18.76
N ALA A 74 1.79 -7.27 -17.81
CA ALA A 74 0.91 -6.10 -17.77
C ALA A 74 1.30 -5.14 -18.90
N PRO A 75 0.36 -4.32 -19.42
CA PRO A 75 0.71 -3.22 -20.31
C PRO A 75 1.87 -2.39 -19.75
N ALA A 76 2.78 -1.98 -20.61
CA ALA A 76 3.95 -1.20 -20.19
C ALA A 76 3.51 0.04 -19.39
N GLY A 77 4.14 0.27 -18.23
CA GLY A 77 3.85 1.39 -17.34
C GLY A 77 2.57 1.24 -16.49
N TYR A 78 1.84 0.12 -16.57
CA TYR A 78 0.67 -0.12 -15.73
C TYR A 78 0.99 -0.03 -14.23
N PHE A 79 2.01 -0.78 -13.78
CA PHE A 79 2.39 -0.79 -12.37
C PHE A 79 2.98 0.53 -11.92
N ASP A 80 3.74 1.22 -12.77
CA ASP A 80 4.29 2.54 -12.45
C ASP A 80 3.14 3.53 -12.22
N ALA A 81 2.18 3.60 -13.15
CA ALA A 81 1.01 4.46 -13.01
C ALA A 81 0.14 4.10 -11.79
N TYR A 82 0.01 2.82 -11.48
CA TYR A 82 -0.72 2.34 -10.31
C TYR A 82 -0.04 2.77 -9.00
N VAL A 83 1.28 2.53 -8.88
CA VAL A 83 2.08 2.90 -7.72
C VAL A 83 2.14 4.41 -7.57
N ASP A 84 2.33 5.16 -8.64
CA ASP A 84 2.37 6.63 -8.63
C ASP A 84 1.09 7.22 -8.03
N ARG A 85 -0.07 6.63 -8.35
CA ARG A 85 -1.34 7.06 -7.78
C ARG A 85 -1.45 6.75 -6.29
N ILE A 86 -1.00 5.58 -5.84
CA ILE A 86 -1.00 5.24 -4.41
C ILE A 86 -0.07 6.19 -3.63
N VAL A 87 1.14 6.43 -4.16
CA VAL A 87 2.12 7.32 -3.55
C VAL A 87 1.62 8.77 -3.52
N ALA A 88 0.96 9.24 -4.59
CA ALA A 88 0.38 10.59 -4.65
C ALA A 88 -0.72 10.81 -3.59
N ALA A 89 -1.44 9.75 -3.19
CA ALA A 89 -2.39 9.80 -2.08
C ALA A 89 -1.76 9.60 -0.69
N GLY A 90 -0.45 9.32 -0.62
CA GLY A 90 0.26 9.07 0.63
C GLY A 90 0.08 7.64 1.17
N GLY A 91 -0.34 6.68 0.34
CA GLY A 91 -0.35 5.27 0.70
C GLY A 91 1.07 4.70 0.80
N ALA A 92 1.22 3.63 1.59
CA ALA A 92 2.48 2.91 1.83
C ALA A 92 2.45 1.50 1.24
#